data_AF-A0A4Q7FG61-F1
#
_entry.id   AF-A0A4Q7FG61-F1
#
_cell.length_a   1.000
_cell.length_b   1.000
_cell.length_c   1.000
_cell.angle_alpha   90.00
_cell.angle_beta   90.00
_cell.angle_gamma   90.00
#
_symmetry.space_group_name_H-M   'P 1'
#
loop_
_entity.id
_entity.type
_entity.pdbx_description
1 polymer ?
#
loop_
_entity_poly.entity_id
_entity_poly.type
_entity_poly.pdbx_seq_one_letter_code
_entity_poly.pdbx_strand_id
1 'polypeptide(L)'
;MNALVPQNFGPISTRFQGAAMEDDLSAGVQTGFGIIGYKGKVWSIRKSGAETPLMREDGDGPRNSIEVVLLKASAHVSKIWYKDGYVEGSTAAPDCFSTNGVTPDAGSKNKQANACALCPMNQWGSRITPAGKQGKACSDSKRVAVAPLGDIKNEAFGGPMLLRVPAASLKDLAAYGQKMQALGYQYYAIGTRIAFDPAEAYPKFTFGAIRPLSDAEADLVLELRGSHQVTTILAEGSENAAQPVSQAAQIASAFEQPPVQPVAAPAIQAPQPAPAPAPAPVQAAPAPAPAPQPVVAAPTTAPATTAPAAQSSFEDSLDAQLDQLLG
;
A
#
# COMPACT_ATOMS: atom_id res chain seq x y z
N MET A 1 -16.02 -10.20 -20.74
CA MET A 1 -15.58 -11.57 -20.41
C MET A 1 -16.26 -12.51 -21.39
N ASN A 2 -15.52 -13.19 -22.28
CA ASN A 2 -16.11 -14.11 -23.25
C ASN A 2 -15.75 -15.56 -22.88
N ALA A 3 -16.27 -16.03 -21.75
CA ALA A 3 -16.34 -17.47 -21.53
C ALA A 3 -17.51 -18.00 -22.39
N LEU A 4 -17.21 -18.74 -23.45
CA LEU A 4 -18.23 -19.42 -24.24
C LEU A 4 -18.72 -20.62 -23.43
N VAL A 5 -19.77 -20.43 -22.64
CA VAL A 5 -20.47 -21.51 -21.96
C VAL A 5 -21.73 -21.84 -22.78
N PRO A 6 -21.80 -23.01 -23.41
CA PRO A 6 -22.99 -23.41 -24.15
C PRO A 6 -24.21 -23.50 -23.23
N GLN A 7 -25.33 -22.98 -23.72
CA GLN A 7 -26.61 -23.06 -23.03
C GLN A 7 -27.02 -24.54 -22.97
N ASN A 8 -27.12 -25.13 -21.77
CA ASN A 8 -27.50 -26.53 -21.46
C ASN A 8 -26.37 -27.58 -21.41
N PHE A 9 -25.41 -27.41 -20.49
CA PHE A 9 -24.33 -28.38 -20.24
C PHE A 9 -24.73 -29.66 -19.48
N GLY A 10 -26.01 -29.82 -19.13
CA GLY A 10 -26.49 -30.95 -18.32
C GLY A 10 -26.10 -30.85 -16.84
N PRO A 11 -26.57 -31.79 -15.99
CA PRO A 11 -26.30 -31.76 -14.56
C PRO A 11 -24.87 -32.19 -14.22
N ILE A 12 -24.31 -31.63 -13.15
CA ILE A 12 -23.01 -32.05 -12.61
C ILE A 12 -23.08 -33.51 -12.12
N SER A 13 -21.98 -34.26 -12.30
CA SER A 13 -21.88 -35.63 -11.77
C SER A 13 -22.10 -35.66 -10.27
N THR A 14 -22.88 -36.63 -9.79
CA THR A 14 -23.17 -36.83 -8.36
C THR A 14 -21.91 -37.08 -7.52
N ARG A 15 -20.80 -37.49 -8.15
CA ARG A 15 -19.50 -37.66 -7.49
C ARG A 15 -18.86 -36.35 -7.02
N PHE A 16 -19.27 -35.22 -7.58
CA PHE A 16 -18.82 -33.89 -7.16
C PHE A 16 -19.77 -33.23 -6.15
N GLN A 17 -20.83 -33.92 -5.70
CA GLN A 17 -21.68 -33.41 -4.63
C GLN A 17 -20.87 -33.28 -3.33
N GLY A 18 -20.75 -32.04 -2.84
CA GLY A 18 -19.97 -31.72 -1.65
C GLY A 18 -18.49 -31.39 -1.88
N ALA A 19 -18.00 -31.46 -3.13
CA ALA A 19 -16.71 -30.89 -3.47
C ALA A 19 -16.77 -29.35 -3.36
N ALA A 20 -15.71 -28.74 -2.83
CA ALA A 20 -15.62 -27.28 -2.78
C ALA A 20 -15.51 -26.72 -4.21
N MET A 21 -16.15 -25.57 -4.44
CA MET A 21 -15.89 -24.80 -5.65
C MET A 21 -14.53 -24.13 -5.50
N GLU A 22 -13.55 -24.64 -6.23
CA GLU A 22 -12.21 -24.07 -6.30
C GLU A 22 -12.20 -22.91 -7.31
N ASP A 23 -11.47 -21.84 -7.00
CA ASP A 23 -11.24 -20.69 -7.88
C ASP A 23 -9.78 -20.66 -8.38
N ASP A 24 -9.17 -21.84 -8.47
CA ASP A 24 -7.78 -22.03 -8.89
C ASP A 24 -7.55 -21.65 -10.36
N LEU A 25 -8.59 -21.74 -11.19
CA LEU A 25 -8.56 -21.29 -12.59
C LEU A 25 -8.34 -19.78 -12.74
N SER A 26 -8.72 -18.97 -11.76
CA SER A 26 -8.42 -17.54 -11.75
C SER A 26 -7.15 -17.20 -10.98
N ALA A 27 -6.58 -18.15 -10.23
CA ALA A 27 -5.34 -17.96 -9.50
C ALA A 27 -4.18 -17.66 -10.46
N GLY A 28 -3.52 -16.53 -10.27
CA GLY A 28 -2.42 -16.06 -11.12
C GLY A 28 -2.86 -15.28 -12.37
N VAL A 29 -4.15 -15.26 -12.73
CA VAL A 29 -4.68 -14.41 -13.81
C VAL A 29 -5.03 -13.03 -13.24
N GLN A 30 -4.05 -12.14 -13.19
CA GLN A 30 -4.26 -10.78 -12.68
C GLN A 30 -4.98 -9.90 -13.69
N THR A 31 -6.31 -9.84 -13.59
CA THR A 31 -7.04 -8.68 -14.13
C THR A 31 -6.75 -7.50 -13.21
N GLY A 32 -5.98 -6.52 -13.69
CA GLY A 32 -5.62 -5.34 -12.89
C GLY A 32 -6.86 -4.66 -12.30
N PHE A 33 -6.83 -4.35 -11.00
CA PHE A 33 -7.89 -3.64 -10.29
C PHE A 33 -7.61 -2.14 -10.22
N GLY A 34 -8.66 -1.32 -10.07
CA GLY A 34 -8.51 0.11 -9.86
C GLY A 34 -7.84 0.43 -8.51
N ILE A 35 -7.04 1.49 -8.46
CA ILE A 35 -6.41 2.00 -7.23
C ILE A 35 -6.88 3.43 -7.00
N ILE A 36 -7.44 3.71 -5.83
CA ILE A 36 -7.79 5.07 -5.42
C ILE A 36 -6.54 5.77 -4.86
N GLY A 37 -6.13 6.84 -5.53
CA GLY A 37 -5.08 7.78 -5.11
C GLY A 37 -5.66 9.04 -4.46
N TYR A 38 -4.81 9.80 -3.77
CA TYR A 38 -5.20 11.01 -3.04
C TYR A 38 -4.07 12.06 -2.97
N LYS A 39 -3.33 12.23 -4.07
CA LYS A 39 -2.18 13.15 -4.17
C LYS A 39 -2.63 14.60 -3.91
N GLY A 40 -1.96 15.31 -3.01
CA GLY A 40 -2.30 16.70 -2.67
C GLY A 40 -3.75 16.91 -2.20
N LYS A 41 -4.36 15.91 -1.53
CA LYS A 41 -5.80 15.90 -1.16
C LYS A 41 -6.76 15.95 -2.36
N VAL A 42 -6.31 15.54 -3.54
CA VAL A 42 -7.14 15.33 -4.73
C VAL A 42 -7.31 13.84 -4.95
N TRP A 43 -8.55 13.36 -4.89
CA TRP A 43 -8.86 11.97 -5.19
C TRP A 43 -8.58 11.65 -6.66
N SER A 44 -8.01 10.49 -6.95
CA SER A 44 -7.81 9.98 -8.30
C SER A 44 -8.11 8.48 -8.36
N ILE A 45 -8.42 7.97 -9.55
CA ILE A 45 -8.49 6.53 -9.80
C ILE A 45 -7.42 6.19 -10.83
N ARG A 46 -6.61 5.18 -10.52
CA ARG A 46 -5.58 4.64 -11.40
C ARG A 46 -5.99 3.25 -11.89
N LYS A 47 -5.97 3.03 -13.20
CA LYS A 47 -6.18 1.71 -13.81
C LYS A 47 -5.42 1.62 -15.13
N SER A 48 -4.73 0.51 -15.36
CA SER A 48 -3.98 0.24 -16.60
C SER A 48 -3.02 1.37 -17.02
N GLY A 49 -2.38 2.03 -16.04
CA GLY A 49 -1.43 3.13 -16.26
C GLY A 49 -2.08 4.51 -16.46
N ALA A 50 -3.39 4.61 -16.63
CA ALA A 50 -4.10 5.89 -16.67
C ALA A 50 -4.48 6.34 -15.26
N GLU A 51 -4.22 7.59 -14.93
CA GLU A 51 -4.66 8.25 -13.70
C GLU A 51 -5.71 9.32 -14.02
N THR A 52 -6.91 9.15 -13.48
CA THR A 52 -8.03 10.09 -13.68
C THR A 52 -8.35 10.77 -12.35
N PRO A 53 -8.16 12.09 -12.23
CA PRO A 53 -8.54 12.80 -11.01
C PRO A 53 -10.07 12.93 -10.93
N LEU A 54 -10.62 12.79 -9.72
CA LEU A 54 -12.06 12.86 -9.48
C LEU A 54 -12.49 14.30 -9.26
N MET A 55 -13.20 14.84 -10.24
CA MET A 55 -13.74 16.20 -10.20
C MET A 55 -15.14 16.22 -9.56
N ARG A 56 -15.57 17.42 -9.16
CA ARG A 56 -16.96 17.69 -8.80
C ARG A 56 -17.85 17.72 -10.04
N GLU A 57 -19.14 17.50 -9.86
CA GLU A 57 -20.12 17.43 -10.96
C GLU A 57 -20.37 18.79 -11.63
N ASP A 58 -20.17 19.87 -10.87
CA ASP A 58 -20.21 21.26 -11.36
C ASP A 58 -19.00 21.64 -12.25
N GLY A 59 -17.98 20.79 -12.31
CA GLY A 59 -16.72 21.05 -13.02
C GLY A 59 -15.78 22.02 -12.31
N ASP A 60 -16.14 22.53 -11.12
CA ASP A 60 -15.39 23.58 -10.41
C ASP A 60 -14.24 23.01 -9.55
N GLY A 61 -13.47 22.07 -10.11
CA GLY A 61 -12.28 21.52 -9.48
C GLY A 61 -12.48 20.19 -8.75
N PRO A 62 -11.49 19.79 -7.91
CA PRO A 62 -11.42 18.43 -7.39
C PRO A 62 -12.49 18.17 -6.34
N ARG A 63 -12.97 16.92 -6.31
CA ARG A 63 -13.90 16.43 -5.30
C ARG A 63 -13.19 16.38 -3.94
N ASN A 64 -13.85 16.84 -2.88
CA ASN A 64 -13.33 16.85 -1.52
C ASN A 64 -13.52 15.50 -0.79
N SER A 65 -14.47 14.68 -1.23
CA SER A 65 -14.80 13.39 -0.62
C SER A 65 -15.21 12.34 -1.64
N ILE A 66 -14.96 11.06 -1.38
CA ILE A 66 -15.51 9.94 -2.16
C ILE A 66 -16.64 9.26 -1.39
N GLU A 67 -17.57 8.65 -2.11
CA GLU A 67 -18.67 7.86 -1.54
C GLU A 67 -18.50 6.41 -1.97
N VAL A 68 -18.27 5.54 -1.01
CA VAL A 68 -17.87 4.15 -1.25
C VAL A 68 -18.53 3.21 -0.26
N VAL A 69 -18.63 1.94 -0.62
CA VAL A 69 -18.86 0.84 0.31
C VAL A 69 -17.50 0.23 0.68
N LEU A 70 -17.25 0.05 1.96
CA LEU A 70 -16.06 -0.64 2.47
C LEU A 70 -16.27 -2.15 2.36
N LEU A 71 -15.75 -2.77 1.30
CA LEU A 71 -15.98 -4.19 1.03
C LEU A 71 -15.21 -5.08 1.98
N LYS A 72 -13.91 -4.86 2.21
CA LYS A 72 -13.13 -5.68 3.17
C LYS A 72 -11.84 -4.95 3.50
N ALA A 73 -11.31 -5.14 4.71
CA ALA A 73 -10.01 -4.62 5.10
C ALA A 73 -9.00 -5.76 5.28
N SER A 74 -7.72 -5.47 5.07
CA SER A 74 -6.64 -6.42 5.38
C SER A 74 -6.69 -6.81 6.86
N ALA A 75 -6.22 -8.01 7.23
CA ALA A 75 -6.16 -8.40 8.64
C ALA A 75 -5.18 -7.51 9.42
N HIS A 76 -4.01 -7.25 8.83
CA HIS A 76 -2.92 -6.52 9.47
C HIS A 76 -2.72 -5.13 8.87
N VAL A 77 -1.91 -4.30 9.55
CA VAL A 77 -1.47 -2.99 9.03
C VAL A 77 -0.18 -3.21 8.25
N SER A 78 -0.26 -2.90 6.97
CA SER A 78 0.82 -2.90 6.00
C SER A 78 1.98 -2.03 6.46
N LYS A 79 3.19 -2.49 6.19
CA LYS A 79 4.43 -1.73 6.42
C LYS A 79 5.10 -1.48 5.09
N ILE A 80 5.52 -0.25 4.83
CA ILE A 80 6.18 0.12 3.58
C ILE A 80 7.33 1.06 3.89
N TRP A 81 8.54 0.71 3.44
CA TRP A 81 9.73 1.52 3.60
C TRP A 81 10.44 1.73 2.27
N TYR A 82 10.87 2.97 2.05
CA TYR A 82 11.65 3.42 0.91
C TYR A 82 12.96 3.99 1.44
N LYS A 83 14.09 3.51 0.89
CA LYS A 83 15.43 3.93 1.31
C LYS A 83 15.65 5.43 1.13
N ASP A 84 15.22 5.94 -0.02
CA ASP A 84 15.36 7.36 -0.39
C ASP A 84 14.14 8.20 0.05
N GLY A 85 13.25 7.61 0.84
CA GLY A 85 11.98 8.21 1.24
C GLY A 85 10.88 8.05 0.18
N TYR A 86 9.63 8.22 0.62
CA TYR A 86 8.48 8.19 -0.28
C TYR A 86 8.41 9.47 -1.11
N VAL A 87 8.35 9.31 -2.43
CA VAL A 87 8.12 10.41 -3.38
C VAL A 87 6.66 10.38 -3.83
N GLU A 88 5.95 11.49 -3.65
CA GLU A 88 4.53 11.58 -3.95
C GLU A 88 4.24 11.44 -5.45
N GLY A 89 3.51 10.38 -5.81
CA GLY A 89 3.20 10.03 -7.21
C GLY A 89 4.17 9.05 -7.85
N SER A 90 5.25 8.65 -7.16
CA SER A 90 6.11 7.56 -7.62
C SER A 90 5.36 6.22 -7.64
N THR A 91 5.64 5.42 -8.66
CA THR A 91 5.20 4.02 -8.79
C THR A 91 6.30 3.02 -8.41
N ALA A 92 7.42 3.51 -7.87
CA ALA A 92 8.52 2.65 -7.46
C ALA A 92 8.07 1.65 -6.39
N ALA A 93 8.48 0.40 -6.57
CA ALA A 93 8.31 -0.62 -5.55
C ALA A 93 9.13 -0.25 -4.30
N PRO A 94 8.61 -0.51 -3.10
CA PRO A 94 9.34 -0.25 -1.86
C PRO A 94 10.57 -1.15 -1.72
N ASP A 95 11.58 -0.63 -1.03
CA ASP A 95 12.78 -1.37 -0.66
C ASP A 95 12.46 -2.50 0.33
N CYS A 96 11.56 -2.23 1.28
CA CYS A 96 11.07 -3.22 2.24
C CYS A 96 9.59 -3.02 2.48
N PHE A 97 8.82 -4.11 2.51
CA PHE A 97 7.40 -4.08 2.82
C PHE A 97 6.96 -5.32 3.59
N SER A 98 5.80 -5.26 4.24
CA SER A 98 5.21 -6.39 4.97
C SER A 98 3.69 -6.35 4.91
N THR A 99 3.12 -7.48 4.48
CA THR A 99 1.69 -7.73 4.31
C THR A 99 0.98 -8.10 5.60
N ASN A 100 1.68 -8.82 6.46
CA ASN A 100 1.20 -9.27 7.76
C ASN A 100 1.57 -8.29 8.88
N GLY A 101 2.38 -7.27 8.61
CA GLY A 101 2.88 -6.33 9.60
C GLY A 101 3.77 -6.95 10.68
N VAL A 102 4.16 -8.22 10.54
CA VAL A 102 4.97 -9.00 11.48
C VAL A 102 6.37 -9.26 10.92
N THR A 103 6.48 -9.70 9.66
CA THR A 103 7.75 -10.03 9.00
C THR A 103 7.80 -9.38 7.62
N PRO A 104 8.96 -8.87 7.15
CA PRO A 104 9.06 -8.41 5.77
C PRO A 104 8.73 -9.52 4.78
N ASP A 105 8.05 -9.12 3.71
CA ASP A 105 7.66 -10.03 2.65
C ASP A 105 8.90 -10.60 1.94
N ALA A 106 8.78 -11.82 1.42
CA ALA A 106 9.86 -12.47 0.68
C ALA A 106 10.32 -11.66 -0.53
N GLY A 107 9.40 -10.93 -1.18
CA GLY A 107 9.70 -10.07 -2.34
C GLY A 107 10.37 -8.73 -2.01
N SER A 108 10.63 -8.43 -0.74
CA SER A 108 11.35 -7.20 -0.34
C SER A 108 12.81 -7.25 -0.78
N LYS A 109 13.24 -6.29 -1.59
CA LYS A 109 14.62 -6.20 -2.11
C LYS A 109 15.65 -5.99 -1.00
N ASN A 110 15.34 -5.13 -0.03
CA ASN A 110 16.24 -4.68 1.03
C ASN A 110 15.55 -4.79 2.39
N LYS A 111 15.39 -6.02 2.91
CA LYS A 111 14.79 -6.27 4.23
C LYS A 111 15.57 -5.57 5.33
N GLN A 112 14.87 -4.78 6.16
CA GLN A 112 15.49 -3.98 7.22
C GLN A 112 15.65 -4.73 8.56
N ALA A 113 14.87 -5.78 8.77
CA ALA A 113 14.93 -6.66 9.95
C ALA A 113 14.19 -7.97 9.66
N ASN A 114 14.34 -8.99 10.51
CA ASN A 114 13.56 -10.23 10.39
C ASN A 114 12.12 -10.09 10.91
N ALA A 115 11.89 -9.15 11.82
CA ALA A 115 10.58 -8.84 12.37
C ALA A 115 10.32 -7.33 12.31
N CYS A 116 9.15 -6.92 11.83
CA CYS A 116 8.74 -5.52 11.73
C CYS A 116 8.68 -4.83 13.10
N ALA A 117 8.35 -5.56 14.16
CA ALA A 117 8.33 -5.03 15.53
C ALA A 117 9.72 -4.54 16.00
N LEU A 118 10.78 -5.22 15.55
CA LEU A 118 12.17 -4.91 15.91
C LEU A 118 12.89 -4.07 14.83
N CYS A 119 12.17 -3.66 13.79
CA CYS A 119 12.77 -2.94 12.67
C CYS A 119 13.17 -1.53 13.09
N PRO A 120 14.44 -1.09 12.86
CA PRO A 120 14.87 0.27 13.18
C PRO A 120 14.06 1.32 12.41
N MET A 121 13.66 1.00 11.18
CA MET A 121 12.84 1.89 10.34
C MET A 121 11.38 1.99 10.82
N ASN A 122 10.90 1.06 11.65
CA ASN A 122 9.55 1.12 12.23
C ASN A 122 9.53 1.79 13.61
N GLN A 123 10.67 2.28 14.11
CA GLN A 123 10.73 2.99 15.38
C GLN A 123 10.32 4.45 15.22
N TRP A 124 9.74 5.03 16.27
CA TRP A 124 9.49 6.47 16.33
C TRP A 124 10.82 7.23 16.29
N GLY A 125 10.90 8.30 15.50
CA GLY A 125 12.13 9.08 15.31
C GLY A 125 13.07 8.54 14.22
N SER A 126 12.77 7.38 13.63
CA SER A 126 13.56 6.84 12.50
C SER A 126 13.49 7.71 11.24
N ARG A 127 12.49 8.60 11.14
CA ARG A 127 12.43 9.66 10.15
C ARG A 127 12.23 11.00 10.82
N ILE A 128 12.96 12.01 10.35
CA ILE A 128 12.74 13.41 10.67
C ILE A 128 12.32 14.11 9.38
N THR A 129 11.15 14.72 9.39
CA THR A 129 10.66 15.50 8.24
C THR A 129 11.51 16.76 8.04
N PRO A 130 11.51 17.39 6.85
CA PRO A 130 12.19 18.67 6.64
C PRO A 130 11.74 19.77 7.63
N ALA A 131 10.52 19.66 8.15
CA ALA A 131 9.97 20.54 9.18
C ALA A 131 10.41 20.16 10.63
N GLY A 132 11.37 19.26 10.80
CA GLY A 132 11.90 18.83 12.10
C GLY A 132 11.00 17.87 12.89
N LYS A 133 9.81 17.54 12.40
CA LYS A 133 8.91 16.59 13.10
C LYS A 133 9.41 15.16 12.97
N GLN A 134 9.48 14.47 14.10
CA GLN A 134 9.80 13.05 14.18
C GLN A 134 8.61 12.19 13.73
N GLY A 135 8.93 11.06 13.12
CA GLY A 135 7.97 10.03 12.77
C GLY A 135 8.68 8.72 12.44
N LYS A 136 7.93 7.77 11.89
CA LYS A 136 8.49 6.51 11.40
C LYS A 136 8.95 6.65 9.96
N ALA A 137 10.06 6.03 9.60
CA ALA A 137 10.52 5.90 8.22
C ALA A 137 9.70 4.84 7.47
N CYS A 138 9.38 3.74 8.15
CA CYS A 138 8.48 2.71 7.67
C CYS A 138 7.04 3.19 7.88
N SER A 139 6.34 3.43 6.77
CA SER A 139 4.98 3.94 6.75
C SER A 139 3.98 2.84 7.07
N ASP A 140 3.02 3.18 7.92
CA ASP A 140 1.86 2.36 8.24
C ASP A 140 0.72 2.67 7.27
N SER A 141 0.10 1.65 6.69
CA SER A 141 -1.15 1.81 5.93
C SER A 141 -2.08 0.62 6.10
N LYS A 142 -3.38 0.82 5.86
CA LYS A 142 -4.37 -0.26 5.85
C LYS A 142 -4.94 -0.39 4.46
N ARG A 143 -4.90 -1.59 3.89
CA ARG A 143 -5.53 -1.88 2.60
C ARG A 143 -7.01 -2.15 2.82
N VAL A 144 -7.84 -1.47 2.05
CA VAL A 144 -9.28 -1.64 2.08
C VAL A 144 -9.74 -1.81 0.64
N ALA A 145 -10.43 -2.91 0.36
CA ALA A 145 -11.18 -3.09 -0.87
C ALA A 145 -12.45 -2.26 -0.76
N VAL A 146 -12.72 -1.43 -1.77
CA VAL A 146 -13.87 -0.52 -1.80
C VAL A 146 -14.58 -0.58 -3.15
N ALA A 147 -15.86 -0.28 -3.16
CA ALA A 147 -16.63 -0.05 -4.38
C ALA A 147 -17.31 1.32 -4.33
N PRO A 148 -17.44 2.07 -5.44
CA PRO A 148 -18.23 3.30 -5.48
C PRO A 148 -19.68 3.05 -5.04
N LEU A 149 -20.25 3.94 -4.25
CA LEU A 149 -21.64 3.78 -3.77
C LEU A 149 -22.66 3.91 -4.91
N GLY A 150 -22.43 4.82 -5.85
CA GLY A 150 -23.32 5.02 -7.00
C GLY A 150 -23.20 3.98 -8.12
N ASP A 151 -22.13 3.17 -8.10
CA ASP A 151 -21.87 2.08 -9.05
C ASP A 151 -21.04 0.99 -8.35
N ILE A 152 -21.74 0.08 -7.66
CA ILE A 152 -21.09 -0.97 -6.85
C ILE A 152 -20.33 -1.96 -7.73
N LYS A 153 -20.86 -2.29 -8.92
CA LYS A 153 -20.21 -3.22 -9.85
C LYS A 153 -18.92 -2.64 -10.42
N ASN A 154 -18.89 -1.32 -10.64
CA ASN A 154 -17.68 -0.58 -11.00
C ASN A 154 -16.96 -1.16 -12.22
N GLU A 155 -17.72 -1.61 -13.23
CA GLU A 155 -17.18 -2.34 -14.39
C GLU A 155 -16.15 -1.51 -15.16
N ALA A 156 -16.36 -0.18 -15.23
CA ALA A 156 -15.44 0.78 -15.84
C ALA A 156 -14.03 0.67 -15.25
N PHE A 157 -13.92 0.51 -13.93
CA PHE A 157 -12.65 0.35 -13.22
C PHE A 157 -12.33 -1.10 -12.85
N GLY A 158 -13.08 -2.04 -13.41
CA GLY A 158 -12.78 -3.48 -13.36
C GLY A 158 -13.18 -4.12 -12.05
N GLY A 159 -14.22 -3.62 -11.38
CA GLY A 159 -14.71 -4.15 -10.12
C GLY A 159 -14.19 -3.39 -8.89
N PRO A 160 -14.20 -4.03 -7.71
CA PRO A 160 -13.57 -3.55 -6.48
C PRO A 160 -12.21 -2.87 -6.69
N MET A 161 -11.96 -1.81 -5.92
CA MET A 161 -10.73 -1.03 -5.98
C MET A 161 -9.95 -1.08 -4.68
N LEU A 162 -8.64 -0.86 -4.77
CA LEU A 162 -7.77 -0.69 -3.61
C LEU A 162 -7.80 0.76 -3.12
N LEU A 163 -8.14 0.95 -1.85
CA LEU A 163 -7.84 2.17 -1.10
C LEU A 163 -6.81 1.86 -0.02
N ARG A 164 -5.76 2.69 0.05
CA ARG A 164 -4.82 2.70 1.18
C ARG A 164 -5.23 3.76 2.16
N VAL A 165 -5.59 3.35 3.37
CA VAL A 165 -5.85 4.28 4.46
C VAL A 165 -4.52 4.63 5.13
N PRO A 166 -4.15 5.92 5.22
CA PRO A 166 -2.88 6.35 5.78
C PRO A 166 -2.83 6.19 7.30
N ALA A 167 -1.61 6.09 7.87
CA ALA A 167 -1.35 5.93 9.29
C ALA A 167 -2.17 6.85 10.20
N ALA A 168 -2.28 8.12 9.83
CA ALA A 168 -2.98 9.14 10.62
C ALA A 168 -4.50 8.90 10.75
N SER A 169 -5.07 8.06 9.87
CA SER A 169 -6.51 7.78 9.79
C SER A 169 -6.89 6.41 10.30
N LEU A 170 -5.91 5.60 10.74
CA LEU A 170 -6.17 4.24 11.20
C LEU A 170 -7.03 4.21 12.47
N LYS A 171 -6.83 5.18 13.37
CA LYS A 171 -7.64 5.33 14.58
C LYS A 171 -9.08 5.69 14.23
N ASP A 172 -9.26 6.65 13.33
CA ASP A 172 -10.59 7.10 12.90
C ASP A 172 -11.36 5.99 12.16
N LEU A 173 -10.67 5.19 11.34
CA LEU A 173 -11.26 4.01 10.68
C LEU A 173 -11.72 2.97 11.69
N ALA A 174 -10.90 2.68 12.71
CA ALA A 174 -11.25 1.72 13.76
C ALA A 174 -12.44 2.21 14.59
N ALA A 175 -12.44 3.49 14.99
CA ALA A 175 -13.53 4.11 15.71
C ALA A 175 -14.83 4.12 14.89
N TYR A 176 -14.75 4.39 13.58
CA TYR A 176 -15.88 4.28 12.67
C TYR A 176 -16.47 2.86 12.66
N GLY A 177 -15.64 1.84 12.46
CA GLY A 177 -16.10 0.44 12.46
C GLY A 177 -16.74 0.02 13.78
N GLN A 178 -16.13 0.38 14.92
CA GLN A 178 -16.66 0.10 16.25
C GLN A 178 -18.00 0.81 16.50
N LYS A 179 -18.11 2.08 16.10
CA LYS A 179 -19.36 2.85 16.22
C LYS A 179 -20.48 2.22 15.41
N MET A 180 -20.21 1.79 14.18
CA MET A 180 -21.22 1.13 13.35
C MET A 180 -21.66 -0.21 13.94
N GLN A 181 -20.69 -1.00 14.44
CA GLN A 181 -20.98 -2.26 15.11
C GLN A 181 -21.83 -2.07 16.37
N ALA A 182 -21.54 -1.05 17.18
CA ALA A 182 -22.33 -0.71 18.37
C ALA A 182 -23.78 -0.33 18.03
N LEU A 183 -24.01 0.22 16.83
CA LEU A 183 -25.35 0.53 16.31
C LEU A 183 -26.02 -0.68 15.62
N GLY A 184 -25.40 -1.86 15.62
CA GLY A 184 -25.95 -3.07 14.99
C GLY A 184 -25.71 -3.18 13.49
N TYR A 185 -24.91 -2.29 12.90
CA TYR A 185 -24.59 -2.33 11.47
C TYR A 185 -23.21 -2.92 11.22
N GLN A 186 -23.11 -3.83 10.26
CA GLN A 186 -21.81 -4.20 9.71
C GLN A 186 -21.28 -3.04 8.86
N TYR A 187 -19.97 -2.74 8.96
CA TYR A 187 -19.37 -1.62 8.23
C TYR A 187 -19.55 -1.70 6.70
N TYR A 188 -19.76 -2.91 6.17
CA TYR A 188 -19.96 -3.17 4.75
C TYR A 188 -21.43 -3.10 4.31
N ALA A 189 -22.36 -2.89 5.25
CA ALA A 189 -23.78 -2.70 4.98
C ALA A 189 -24.16 -1.21 4.88
N ILE A 190 -23.17 -0.31 4.80
CA ILE A 190 -23.36 1.14 4.88
C ILE A 190 -22.58 1.84 3.77
N GLY A 191 -23.26 2.74 3.05
CA GLY A 191 -22.61 3.71 2.19
C GLY A 191 -21.79 4.68 3.03
N THR A 192 -20.49 4.78 2.77
CA THR A 192 -19.54 5.54 3.58
C THR A 192 -18.94 6.70 2.76
N ARG A 193 -19.01 7.91 3.30
CA ARG A 193 -18.28 9.08 2.78
C ARG A 193 -16.90 9.14 3.41
N ILE A 194 -15.88 9.25 2.58
CA ILE A 194 -14.49 9.46 3.00
C ILE A 194 -14.04 10.83 2.51
N ALA A 195 -13.67 11.71 3.43
CA ALA A 195 -13.22 13.08 3.12
C ALA A 195 -11.88 13.38 3.79
N PHE A 196 -11.21 14.46 3.39
CA PHE A 196 -10.02 14.92 4.12
C PHE A 196 -10.40 15.85 5.28
N ASP A 197 -9.68 15.74 6.39
CA ASP A 197 -9.72 16.69 7.49
C ASP A 197 -9.16 18.05 6.99
N PRO A 198 -9.95 19.15 7.01
CA PRO A 198 -9.49 20.46 6.57
C PRO A 198 -8.51 21.10 7.55
N ALA A 199 -8.49 20.68 8.82
CA ALA A 199 -7.59 21.24 9.83
C ALA A 199 -6.16 20.72 9.72
N GLU A 200 -5.95 19.59 9.04
CA GLU A 200 -4.65 18.94 8.93
C GLU A 200 -3.95 19.29 7.61
N ALA A 201 -2.64 19.50 7.62
CA ALA A 201 -1.88 19.77 6.39
C ALA A 201 -1.56 18.52 5.56
N TYR A 202 -1.84 17.33 6.09
CA TYR A 202 -1.59 16.02 5.47
C TYR A 202 -2.92 15.30 5.17
N PRO A 203 -2.94 14.27 4.31
CA PRO A 203 -4.17 13.58 3.93
C PRO A 203 -4.69 12.67 5.06
N LYS A 204 -5.31 13.26 6.08
CA LYS A 204 -6.05 12.54 7.12
C LYS A 204 -7.49 12.36 6.66
N PHE A 205 -7.91 11.11 6.49
CA PHE A 205 -9.28 10.74 6.19
C PHE A 205 -10.20 10.92 7.40
N THR A 206 -11.41 11.33 7.11
CA THR A 206 -12.58 11.32 8.00
C THR A 206 -13.62 10.39 7.39
N PHE A 207 -14.37 9.67 8.22
CA PHE A 207 -15.34 8.67 7.79
C PHE A 207 -16.74 9.05 8.29
N GLY A 208 -17.69 9.16 7.36
CA GLY A 208 -19.09 9.46 7.65
C GLY A 208 -20.02 8.39 7.08
N ALA A 209 -20.96 7.91 7.89
CA ALA A 209 -22.03 7.04 7.39
C ALA A 209 -23.05 7.89 6.60
N ILE A 210 -23.42 7.45 5.41
CA ILE A 210 -24.41 8.10 4.55
C ILE A 210 -25.79 7.50 4.81
N ARG A 211 -25.92 6.19 4.54
CA ARG A 211 -27.14 5.41 4.74
C ARG A 211 -26.84 3.90 4.73
N PRO A 212 -27.71 3.07 5.30
CA PRO A 212 -27.72 1.64 5.02
C PRO A 212 -27.91 1.35 3.52
N LEU A 213 -27.35 0.24 3.07
CA LEU A 213 -27.57 -0.27 1.72
C LEU A 213 -28.97 -0.87 1.59
N SER A 214 -29.55 -0.76 0.40
CA SER A 214 -30.75 -1.51 0.00
C SER A 214 -30.41 -2.99 -0.24
N ASP A 215 -31.42 -3.85 -0.27
CA ASP A 215 -31.24 -5.30 -0.50
C ASP A 215 -30.49 -5.58 -1.82
N ALA A 216 -30.85 -4.88 -2.89
CA ALA A 216 -30.18 -5.02 -4.19
C ALA A 216 -28.69 -4.60 -4.15
N GLU A 217 -28.36 -3.56 -3.38
CA GLU A 217 -26.98 -3.16 -3.17
C GLU A 217 -26.23 -4.15 -2.26
N ALA A 218 -26.91 -4.72 -1.26
CA ALA A 218 -26.36 -5.70 -0.35
C ALA A 218 -26.00 -7.00 -1.09
N ASP A 219 -26.84 -7.47 -2.00
CA ASP A 219 -26.57 -8.65 -2.83
C ASP A 219 -25.27 -8.48 -3.62
N LEU A 220 -25.10 -7.33 -4.28
CA LEU A 220 -23.87 -7.00 -5.02
C LEU A 220 -22.65 -6.95 -4.10
N VAL A 221 -22.79 -6.35 -2.91
CA VAL A 221 -21.69 -6.25 -1.94
C VAL A 221 -21.29 -7.63 -1.43
N LEU A 222 -22.24 -8.51 -1.13
CA LEU A 222 -21.98 -9.87 -0.68
C LEU A 222 -21.27 -10.69 -1.77
N GLU A 223 -21.71 -10.57 -3.02
CA GLU A 223 -21.05 -11.18 -4.18
C GLU A 223 -19.60 -10.70 -4.30
N LEU A 224 -19.39 -9.38 -4.35
CA LEU A 224 -18.05 -8.81 -4.50
C LEU A 224 -17.12 -9.17 -3.34
N ARG A 225 -17.64 -9.20 -2.11
CA ARG A 225 -16.86 -9.57 -0.91
C ARG A 225 -16.37 -11.02 -0.95
N GLY A 226 -17.11 -11.91 -1.58
CA GLY A 226 -16.74 -13.32 -1.78
C GLY A 226 -15.76 -13.53 -2.93
N SER A 227 -15.59 -12.54 -3.82
CA SER A 227 -14.76 -12.68 -5.01
C SER A 227 -13.26 -12.81 -4.71
N HIS A 228 -12.56 -13.60 -5.52
CA HIS A 228 -11.09 -13.70 -5.49
C HIS A 228 -10.40 -12.35 -5.77
N GLN A 229 -11.05 -11.43 -6.47
CA GLN A 229 -10.52 -10.09 -6.70
C GLN A 229 -10.33 -9.31 -5.39
N VAL A 230 -11.27 -9.37 -4.45
CA VAL A 230 -11.11 -8.73 -3.13
C VAL A 230 -9.93 -9.34 -2.36
N THR A 231 -9.75 -10.66 -2.43
CA THR A 231 -8.58 -11.33 -1.85
C THR A 231 -7.28 -10.82 -2.48
N THR A 232 -7.24 -10.69 -3.82
CA THR A 232 -6.09 -10.16 -4.56
C THR A 232 -5.78 -8.70 -4.23
N ILE A 233 -6.81 -7.87 -4.04
CA ILE A 233 -6.68 -6.46 -3.61
C ILE A 233 -6.07 -6.38 -2.22
N LEU A 234 -6.46 -7.27 -1.30
CA LEU A 234 -5.99 -7.24 0.08
C LEU A 234 -4.60 -7.88 0.27
N ALA A 235 -4.18 -8.76 -0.62
CA ALA A 235 -2.80 -9.21 -0.71
C ALA A 235 -1.88 -8.06 -1.17
N GLU A 236 -0.67 -7.94 -0.61
CA GLU A 236 0.31 -6.95 -1.09
C GLU A 236 1.25 -7.56 -2.13
N GLY A 237 1.77 -6.69 -3.02
CA GLY A 237 2.61 -7.11 -4.15
C GLY A 237 1.83 -7.37 -5.44
N SER A 238 0.51 -7.55 -5.36
CA SER A 238 -0.37 -7.81 -6.52
C SER A 238 -0.44 -6.65 -7.52
N GLU A 239 -0.24 -5.43 -7.06
CA GLU A 239 -0.31 -4.21 -7.89
C GLU A 239 0.94 -3.94 -8.74
N ASN A 240 2.11 -4.44 -8.31
CA ASN A 240 3.36 -4.27 -9.05
C ASN A 240 3.51 -5.29 -10.17
N ALA A 241 2.82 -6.43 -10.07
CA ALA A 241 2.76 -7.44 -11.12
C ALA A 241 1.84 -7.02 -12.30
N ALA A 242 1.00 -6.00 -12.12
CA ALA A 242 0.18 -5.40 -13.18
C ALA A 242 0.92 -4.35 -14.04
N GLN A 243 2.20 -4.08 -13.75
CA GLN A 243 3.06 -3.39 -14.71
C GLN A 243 3.58 -4.45 -15.69
N PRO A 244 3.20 -4.44 -16.97
CA PRO A 244 3.99 -5.14 -17.95
C PRO A 244 5.35 -4.44 -17.96
N VAL A 245 6.32 -4.99 -17.24
CA VAL A 245 7.71 -4.83 -17.65
C VAL A 245 7.70 -5.25 -19.11
N SER A 246 7.99 -4.30 -20.00
CA SER A 246 8.29 -4.56 -21.39
C SER A 246 9.45 -5.55 -21.42
N GLN A 247 9.12 -6.84 -21.36
CA GLN A 247 10.00 -7.94 -21.67
C GLN A 247 9.92 -8.15 -23.19
N ALA A 248 10.04 -7.05 -23.95
CA ALA A 248 10.10 -7.05 -25.40
C ALA A 248 11.50 -7.39 -25.93
N ALA A 249 12.37 -7.97 -25.09
CA ALA A 249 13.70 -8.40 -25.50
C ALA A 249 14.12 -9.68 -24.77
N GLN A 250 13.33 -10.76 -24.90
CA GLN A 250 13.79 -12.16 -24.79
C GLN A 250 12.65 -13.13 -25.14
N ILE A 251 11.97 -12.90 -26.27
CA ILE A 251 11.18 -13.94 -26.94
C ILE A 251 11.59 -13.94 -28.41
N ALA A 252 12.89 -14.08 -28.65
CA ALA A 252 13.38 -14.62 -29.90
C ALA A 252 14.00 -15.98 -29.55
N SER A 253 13.50 -17.02 -30.21
CA SER A 253 13.99 -18.41 -30.18
C SER A 253 13.62 -19.29 -28.98
N ALA A 254 12.34 -19.64 -28.87
CA ALA A 254 11.93 -20.88 -28.18
C ALA A 254 10.92 -21.74 -28.96
N PHE A 255 10.62 -21.40 -30.22
CA PHE A 255 9.72 -22.19 -31.09
C PHE A 255 10.26 -22.45 -32.50
N GLU A 256 11.57 -22.33 -32.71
CA GLU A 256 12.19 -22.89 -33.91
C GLU A 256 12.48 -24.37 -33.64
N GLN A 257 11.61 -25.26 -34.11
CA GLN A 257 11.96 -26.67 -34.22
C GLN A 257 13.20 -26.80 -35.11
N PRO A 258 14.30 -27.43 -34.66
CA PRO A 258 15.44 -27.64 -35.54
C PRO A 258 15.04 -28.65 -36.63
N PRO A 259 15.28 -28.36 -37.93
CA PRO A 259 15.09 -29.35 -38.97
C PRO A 259 16.08 -30.50 -38.76
N VAL A 260 15.54 -31.72 -38.74
CA VAL A 260 16.30 -32.96 -38.67
C VAL A 260 17.22 -33.04 -39.88
N GLN A 261 18.54 -32.92 -39.67
CA GLN A 261 19.52 -33.23 -40.70
C GLN A 261 20.16 -34.61 -40.43
N PRO A 262 20.29 -35.47 -41.45
CA PRO A 262 20.80 -36.83 -41.30
C PRO A 262 22.32 -36.86 -41.05
N VAL A 263 22.70 -37.87 -40.26
CA VAL A 263 24.04 -38.17 -39.76
C VAL A 263 25.00 -38.49 -40.91
N ALA A 264 26.16 -37.81 -40.95
CA ALA A 264 27.35 -38.27 -41.67
C ALA A 264 28.57 -38.18 -40.74
N ALA A 265 29.36 -39.24 -40.75
CA ALA A 265 30.47 -39.55 -39.83
C ALA A 265 31.76 -38.72 -40.13
N PRO A 266 32.79 -38.78 -39.26
CA PRO A 266 33.67 -37.66 -38.93
C PRO A 266 34.94 -37.56 -39.78
N ALA A 267 35.50 -36.35 -39.85
CA ALA A 267 36.86 -36.07 -40.28
C ALA A 267 37.60 -35.17 -39.28
N ILE A 268 38.89 -35.41 -39.19
CA ILE A 268 39.85 -35.17 -38.11
C ILE A 268 40.57 -33.80 -38.22
N GLN A 269 41.25 -33.38 -37.13
CA GLN A 269 42.37 -32.40 -37.01
C GLN A 269 42.00 -30.90 -36.93
N ALA A 270 42.63 -30.02 -36.15
CA ALA A 270 43.87 -29.97 -35.34
C ALA A 270 43.79 -28.75 -34.35
N PRO A 271 44.77 -28.53 -33.43
CA PRO A 271 44.56 -27.84 -32.15
C PRO A 271 44.79 -26.30 -32.10
N GLN A 272 44.35 -25.73 -30.97
CA GLN A 272 44.41 -24.34 -30.43
C GLN A 272 45.61 -23.44 -30.80
N PRO A 273 45.40 -22.11 -30.68
CA PRO A 273 46.16 -21.38 -29.64
C PRO A 273 45.30 -20.49 -28.72
N ALA A 274 45.80 -20.32 -27.49
CA ALA A 274 45.20 -19.61 -26.36
C ALA A 274 45.15 -18.08 -26.51
N PRO A 275 44.17 -17.38 -25.89
CA PRO A 275 44.25 -15.94 -25.67
C PRO A 275 45.11 -15.62 -24.43
N ALA A 276 46.07 -14.72 -24.60
CA ALA A 276 46.91 -14.20 -23.53
C ALA A 276 46.13 -13.31 -22.54
N PRO A 277 46.55 -13.20 -21.26
CA PRO A 277 45.87 -12.41 -20.25
C PRO A 277 46.19 -10.91 -20.38
N ALA A 278 45.16 -10.06 -20.27
CA ALA A 278 45.32 -8.62 -20.11
C ALA A 278 45.72 -8.27 -18.66
N PRO A 279 46.71 -7.37 -18.44
CA PRO A 279 47.17 -7.00 -17.12
C PRO A 279 46.21 -6.05 -16.37
N ALA A 280 46.20 -6.22 -15.05
CA ALA A 280 45.42 -5.50 -14.04
C ALA A 280 45.98 -4.07 -13.77
N PRO A 281 45.27 -3.25 -12.95
CA PRO A 281 45.25 -1.79 -13.03
C PRO A 281 46.42 -1.08 -12.32
N VAL A 282 46.83 0.06 -12.85
CA VAL A 282 47.79 0.97 -12.21
C VAL A 282 47.08 1.78 -11.12
N GLN A 283 47.52 1.56 -9.88
CA GLN A 283 47.27 2.42 -8.73
C GLN A 283 48.12 3.70 -8.84
N ALA A 284 47.55 4.86 -8.55
CA ALA A 284 48.30 6.06 -8.20
C ALA A 284 47.61 6.80 -7.04
N ALA A 285 48.22 6.57 -5.87
CA ALA A 285 48.44 7.36 -4.66
C ALA A 285 47.50 8.52 -4.19
N PRO A 286 47.41 8.75 -2.86
CA PRO A 286 46.45 9.64 -2.22
C PRO A 286 47.00 11.00 -1.75
N ALA A 287 46.08 11.97 -1.61
CA ALA A 287 45.99 13.15 -0.71
C ALA A 287 47.16 14.16 -0.59
N PRO A 288 46.84 15.44 -0.33
CA PRO A 288 46.96 15.90 1.06
C PRO A 288 45.78 16.74 1.59
N ALA A 289 45.73 16.77 2.93
CA ALA A 289 44.68 17.24 3.82
C ALA A 289 44.49 18.78 3.89
N PRO A 290 43.39 19.25 4.53
CA PRO A 290 43.03 20.66 4.64
C PRO A 290 43.85 21.41 5.72
N ALA A 291 44.07 22.71 5.48
CA ALA A 291 44.74 23.63 6.40
C ALA A 291 43.87 24.02 7.63
N PRO A 292 44.47 24.46 8.76
CA PRO A 292 43.81 24.67 10.05
C PRO A 292 43.19 26.08 10.24
N GLN A 293 42.34 26.13 11.27
CA GLN A 293 41.42 27.19 11.75
C GLN A 293 42.03 28.58 12.04
N PRO A 294 41.17 29.58 12.32
CA PRO A 294 41.29 30.23 13.63
C PRO A 294 39.98 30.37 14.42
N VAL A 295 40.14 30.09 15.71
CA VAL A 295 39.27 30.38 16.87
C VAL A 295 39.17 31.87 17.16
N VAL A 296 37.96 32.34 17.45
CA VAL A 296 37.58 33.57 18.17
C VAL A 296 36.08 33.47 18.46
N ALA A 297 35.48 33.90 19.55
CA ALA A 297 35.86 34.23 20.92
C ALA A 297 34.52 34.31 21.68
N ALA A 298 34.46 33.84 22.92
CA ALA A 298 33.36 34.13 23.83
C ALA A 298 33.48 35.56 24.38
N PRO A 299 32.35 36.18 24.77
CA PRO A 299 32.26 36.77 26.10
C PRO A 299 30.95 36.34 26.80
N THR A 300 31.02 35.77 28.01
CA THR A 300 31.02 36.45 29.32
C THR A 300 29.63 36.81 29.82
N THR A 301 29.36 36.23 30.99
CA THR A 301 28.23 36.29 31.91
C THR A 301 27.89 37.67 32.48
N ALA A 302 26.61 37.91 32.77
CA ALA A 302 26.17 38.56 34.01
C ALA A 302 24.70 38.17 34.37
N PRO A 303 24.31 38.18 35.67
CA PRO A 303 23.13 37.49 36.19
C PRO A 303 22.01 38.42 36.72
N ALA A 304 20.77 37.91 36.78
CA ALA A 304 19.67 38.39 37.65
C ALA A 304 18.59 37.29 37.72
N THR A 305 18.53 36.44 38.75
CA THR A 305 17.75 36.60 40.00
C THR A 305 16.26 36.90 39.81
N THR A 306 15.40 35.89 39.98
CA THR A 306 14.22 35.90 40.88
C THR A 306 13.56 34.51 40.90
N ALA A 307 13.27 34.02 42.10
CA ALA A 307 12.60 32.76 42.41
C ALA A 307 11.09 33.02 42.70
N PRO A 308 10.33 32.08 43.29
CA PRO A 308 9.68 30.94 42.66
C PRO A 308 8.14 30.96 42.86
N ALA A 309 7.34 30.29 42.01
CA ALA A 309 5.98 29.88 42.39
C ALA A 309 5.33 28.85 41.45
N ALA A 310 4.85 27.77 42.07
CA ALA A 310 3.60 27.06 41.79
C ALA A 310 3.44 26.29 40.46
N GLN A 311 3.95 25.07 40.46
CA GLN A 311 3.29 23.93 39.81
C GLN A 311 2.49 23.17 40.89
N SER A 312 1.16 23.27 40.89
CA SER A 312 0.21 22.29 41.49
C SER A 312 -1.18 22.92 41.63
N SER A 313 -2.02 22.85 40.59
CA SER A 313 -3.45 23.22 40.76
C SER A 313 -4.40 22.66 39.70
N PHE A 314 -4.01 21.61 38.96
CA PHE A 314 -4.91 20.97 37.98
C PHE A 314 -5.23 19.52 38.30
N GLU A 315 -4.42 18.85 39.12
CA GLU A 315 -4.66 17.45 39.52
C GLU A 315 -5.53 17.38 40.79
N ASP A 316 -5.38 18.31 41.75
CA ASP A 316 -6.24 18.38 42.95
C ASP A 316 -7.70 18.78 42.68
N SER A 317 -8.02 19.41 41.55
CA SER A 317 -9.42 19.78 41.23
C SER A 317 -10.22 18.66 40.57
N LEU A 318 -9.54 17.65 40.01
CA LEU A 318 -10.20 16.49 39.41
C LEU A 318 -10.59 15.44 40.47
N ASP A 319 -9.74 15.23 41.48
CA ASP A 319 -10.04 14.26 42.55
C ASP A 319 -11.17 14.77 43.48
N ALA A 320 -11.24 16.08 43.73
CA ALA A 320 -12.34 16.68 44.50
C ALA A 320 -13.70 16.63 43.76
N GLN A 321 -13.70 16.62 42.43
CA GLN A 321 -14.94 16.49 41.63
C GLN A 321 -15.39 15.03 41.46
N LEU A 322 -14.49 14.05 41.63
CA LEU A 322 -14.83 12.63 41.56
C LEU A 322 -15.50 12.12 42.85
N ASP A 323 -15.04 12.58 44.02
CA ASP A 323 -15.62 12.19 45.32
C ASP A 323 -17.03 12.78 45.56
N GLN A 324 -17.37 13.87 44.87
CA GLN A 324 -18.71 14.48 44.95
C GLN A 324 -19.75 13.79 44.05
N LEU A 325 -19.32 12.85 43.20
CA LEU A 325 -20.16 12.09 42.26
C LEU A 325 -20.36 10.62 42.68
N LEU A 326 -19.67 10.16 43.72
CA LEU A 326 -19.73 8.79 44.23
C LEU A 326 -20.14 8.68 45.72
N GLY A 327 -20.56 9.81 46.33
CA GLY A 327 -21.17 9.88 47.66
C GLY A 327 -22.64 10.23 47.62
#